data_AF-A0A3E1NYT6-F1
#
_entry.id   AF-A0A3E1NYT6-F1
#
_cell.length_a   1.000
_cell.length_b   1.000
_cell.length_c   1.000
_cell.angle_alpha   90.00
_cell.angle_beta   90.00
_cell.angle_gamma   90.00
#
_symmetry.space_group_name_H-M   'P 1'
#
loop_
_entity.id
_entity.type
_entity.pdbx_description
1 polymer ?
#
loop_
_entity_poly.entity_id
_entity_poly.type
_entity_poly.pdbx_seq_one_letter_code
_entity_poly.pdbx_strand_id
1 'polypeptide(L)'
;MTRQITINLDGQQFMLDLEFEQRDHSIVYHVTPNKHFSDQIPAGFEMIQAETDKEGAPTYDASGLSEQGRQIAETISRQISLLPPQFKGGKPAEA
;
A
#
# COMPACT_ATOMS: atom_id res chain seq x y z
N MET A 1 -1.64 -9.47 7.61
CA MET A 1 -2.99 -9.82 7.10
C MET A 1 -3.06 -9.40 5.65
N THR A 2 -3.65 -10.22 4.78
CA THR A 2 -3.71 -9.95 3.34
C THR A 2 -5.11 -9.45 2.95
N ARG A 3 -5.17 -8.45 2.07
CA ARG A 3 -6.41 -7.92 1.49
C ARG A 3 -6.25 -7.67 0.00
N GLN A 4 -7.37 -7.62 -0.70
CA GLN A 4 -7.37 -7.27 -2.10
C GLN A 4 -7.63 -5.79 -2.34
N ILE A 5 -6.65 -5.22 -3.03
CA ILE A 5 -6.56 -4.01 -3.80
C ILE A 5 -7.34 -3.95 -5.10
N THR A 6 -8.12 -2.93 -5.42
CA THR A 6 -8.41 -2.61 -6.83
C THR A 6 -7.84 -1.25 -7.16
N ILE A 7 -6.96 -1.20 -8.16
CA ILE A 7 -6.42 0.05 -8.71
C ILE A 7 -6.96 0.28 -10.11
N ASN A 8 -7.10 1.55 -10.51
CA ASN A 8 -7.44 1.92 -11.88
C ASN A 8 -6.24 2.60 -12.52
N LEU A 9 -5.80 2.09 -13.67
CA LEU A 9 -4.71 2.63 -14.48
C LEU A 9 -5.20 2.70 -15.92
N ASP A 10 -5.17 3.89 -16.52
CA ASP A 10 -5.61 4.13 -17.91
C ASP A 10 -7.00 3.57 -18.24
N GLY A 11 -7.92 3.61 -17.27
CA GLY A 11 -9.29 3.09 -17.43
C GLY A 11 -9.42 1.58 -17.24
N GLN A 12 -8.31 0.85 -17.04
CA GLN A 12 -8.31 -0.57 -16.72
C GLN A 12 -8.25 -0.79 -15.21
N GLN A 13 -9.03 -1.74 -14.72
CA GLN A 13 -9.03 -2.13 -13.31
C GLN A 13 -8.13 -3.35 -13.10
N PHE A 14 -7.28 -3.26 -12.09
CA PHE A 14 -6.38 -4.34 -11.73
C PHE A 14 -6.52 -4.67 -10.25
N MET A 15 -6.62 -5.96 -9.96
CA MET A 15 -6.59 -6.46 -8.61
C MET A 15 -5.17 -6.77 -8.16
N LEU A 16 -4.86 -6.41 -6.92
CA LEU A 16 -3.56 -6.62 -6.29
C LEU A 16 -3.77 -7.18 -4.89
N ASP A 17 -2.90 -8.09 -4.49
CA ASP A 17 -2.86 -8.54 -3.10
C ASP A 17 -1.92 -7.61 -2.32
N LEU A 18 -2.45 -7.09 -1.22
CA LEU A 18 -1.75 -6.20 -0.31
C LEU A 18 -1.70 -6.87 1.06
N GLU A 19 -0.51 -7.17 1.53
CA GLU A 19 -0.30 -7.58 2.91
C GLU A 19 0.09 -6.37 3.75
N PHE A 20 -0.45 -6.28 4.95
CA PHE A 20 -0.07 -5.24 5.90
C PHE A 20 0.43 -5.84 7.21
N GLU A 21 1.52 -5.25 7.68
CA GLU A 21 2.25 -5.59 8.88
C GLU A 21 2.36 -4.33 9.75
N GLN A 22 1.86 -4.39 10.98
CA GLN A 22 2.10 -3.31 11.94
C GLN A 22 3.49 -3.51 12.55
N ARG A 23 4.35 -2.51 12.39
CA ARG A 23 5.65 -2.41 13.06
C ARG A 23 5.57 -1.33 14.14
N ASP A 24 6.60 -1.26 14.99
CA ASP A 24 6.71 -0.19 15.97
C ASP A 24 6.62 1.17 15.26
N HIS A 25 5.56 1.92 15.59
CA HIS A 25 5.22 3.24 15.06
C HIS A 25 4.98 3.36 13.54
N SER A 26 4.72 2.26 12.81
CA SER A 26 4.40 2.32 11.39
C SER A 26 3.57 1.12 10.91
N ILE A 27 2.94 1.29 9.76
CA ILE A 27 2.28 0.21 9.03
C ILE A 27 3.05 0.01 7.74
N VAL A 28 3.55 -1.21 7.54
CA VAL A 28 4.20 -1.63 6.30
C VAL A 28 3.18 -2.35 5.44
N TYR A 29 3.10 -1.95 4.18
CA TYR A 29 2.25 -2.52 3.15
C TYR A 29 3.13 -3.23 2.13
N HIS A 30 3.12 -4.55 2.14
CA HIS A 30 3.80 -5.38 1.16
C HIS A 30 2.87 -5.57 -0.04
N VAL A 31 3.26 -5.00 -1.18
CA VAL A 31 2.50 -5.10 -2.42
C VAL A 31 2.95 -6.35 -3.15
N THR A 32 2.00 -7.26 -3.43
CA THR A 32 2.23 -8.37 -4.34
C THR A 32 1.72 -7.97 -5.73
N PRO A 33 2.61 -7.63 -6.68
CA PRO A 33 2.19 -7.28 -8.03
C PRO A 33 1.55 -8.50 -8.71
N ASN A 34 0.46 -8.26 -9.43
CA ASN A 34 -0.10 -9.28 -10.31
C ASN A 34 0.80 -9.47 -11.55
N LYS A 35 0.52 -10.48 -12.38
CA LYS A 35 1.32 -10.79 -13.59
C LYS A 35 1.42 -9.64 -14.61
N HIS A 36 0.55 -8.63 -14.55
CA HIS A 36 0.61 -7.48 -15.44
C HIS A 36 1.64 -6.43 -15.02
N PHE A 37 2.05 -6.46 -13.74
CA PHE A 37 2.96 -5.46 -13.16
C PHE A 37 4.26 -6.05 -12.63
N SER A 38 4.51 -7.35 -12.82
CA SER A 38 5.74 -8.01 -12.35
C SER A 38 7.02 -7.38 -12.91
N ASP A 39 6.96 -6.78 -14.10
CA ASP A 39 8.11 -6.10 -14.73
C ASP A 39 8.25 -4.63 -14.30
N GLN A 40 7.24 -4.08 -13.63
CA GLN A 40 7.13 -2.64 -13.32
C GLN A 40 7.24 -2.35 -11.84
N ILE A 41 6.80 -3.30 -11.01
CA ILE A 41 6.94 -3.26 -9.56
C ILE A 41 7.75 -4.49 -9.15
N PRO A 42 8.89 -4.30 -8.45
CA PRO A 42 9.72 -5.41 -8.03
C PRO A 42 9.00 -6.29 -7.01
N ALA A 43 9.35 -7.58 -6.99
CA ALA A 43 8.94 -8.47 -5.92
C ALA A 43 9.46 -7.95 -4.57
N GLY A 44 8.61 -7.92 -3.55
CA GLY A 44 8.96 -7.37 -2.24
C GLY A 44 8.89 -5.84 -2.18
N PHE A 45 8.16 -5.19 -3.09
CA PHE A 45 7.90 -3.75 -2.99
C PHE A 45 7.07 -3.43 -1.74
N GLU A 46 7.58 -2.50 -0.95
CA GLU A 46 6.98 -2.09 0.33
C GLU A 46 6.58 -0.62 0.29
N MET A 47 5.47 -0.30 0.94
CA MET A 47 5.10 1.07 1.27
C MET A 47 4.95 1.21 2.78
N ILE A 48 5.33 2.36 3.32
CA ILE A 48 5.38 2.61 4.76
C ILE A 48 4.50 3.81 5.07
N GLN A 49 3.51 3.60 5.92
CA GLN A 49 2.72 4.67 6.53
C GLN A 49 3.14 4.84 7.98
N ALA A 50 3.61 6.04 8.33
CA ALA A 50 3.94 6.35 9.71
C ALA A 50 2.67 6.41 10.57
N GLU A 51 2.76 5.96 11.82
CA GLU A 51 1.65 6.06 12.77
C GLU A 51 1.22 7.52 13.04
N THR A 52 2.17 8.45 12.94
CA THR A 52 1.91 9.90 13.08
C THR A 52 1.14 10.48 11.90
N ASP A 53 1.04 9.75 10.78
CA ASP A 53 0.37 10.16 9.55
C ASP A 53 -0.62 9.09 9.06
N LYS A 54 -1.43 8.58 10.00
CA LYS A 54 -2.45 7.55 9.76
C LYS A 54 -3.55 7.95 8.76
N GLU A 55 -3.69 9.25 8.49
CA GLU A 55 -4.63 9.80 7.51
C GLU A 55 -3.96 10.14 6.18
N GLY A 56 -2.62 10.11 6.13
CA GLY A 56 -1.85 10.39 4.93
C GLY A 56 -1.58 9.15 4.08
N ALA A 57 -0.91 9.38 2.95
CA ALA A 57 -0.58 8.34 2.00
C ALA A 57 0.71 7.61 2.40
N PRO A 58 0.78 6.27 2.26
CA PRO A 58 2.01 5.55 2.52
C PRO A 58 3.10 6.00 1.54
N THR A 59 4.30 6.17 2.07
CA THR A 59 5.51 6.50 1.31
C THR A 59 6.18 5.23 0.81
N TYR A 60 7.01 5.31 -0.23
CA TYR A 60 7.71 4.15 -0.79
C TYR A 60 9.05 4.56 -1.39
N ASP A 61 9.96 3.60 -1.52
CA ASP A 61 11.22 3.82 -2.23
C ASP A 61 10.99 3.75 -3.74
N ALA A 62 11.24 4.86 -4.43
CA ALA A 62 11.15 4.94 -5.89
C ALA A 62 12.45 4.52 -6.59
N SER A 63 13.49 4.17 -5.85
CA SER A 63 14.78 3.73 -6.38
C SER A 63 14.61 2.38 -7.07
N GLY A 64 14.86 2.34 -8.38
CA GLY A 64 14.68 1.13 -9.20
C GLY A 64 13.30 0.98 -9.84
N LEU A 65 12.35 1.90 -9.58
CA LEU A 65 11.09 1.95 -10.33
C LEU A 65 11.28 2.65 -11.68
N SER A 66 10.71 2.07 -12.73
CA SER A 66 10.49 2.75 -14.01
C SER A 66 9.47 3.89 -13.86
N GLU A 67 9.33 4.74 -14.88
CA GLU A 67 8.31 5.80 -14.87
C GLU A 67 6.89 5.22 -14.67
N GLN A 68 6.58 4.13 -15.37
CA GLN A 68 5.32 3.41 -15.21
C GLN A 68 5.20 2.77 -13.82
N GLY A 69 6.28 2.18 -13.30
CA GLY A 69 6.31 1.64 -11.93
C GLY A 69 6.01 2.70 -10.87
N ARG A 70 6.50 3.93 -11.06
CA ARG A 70 6.18 5.07 -10.18
C ARG A 70 4.70 5.43 -10.24
N GLN A 71 4.10 5.52 -11.43
CA GLN A 71 2.68 5.82 -11.58
C GLN A 71 1.80 4.75 -10.92
N ILE A 72 2.18 3.48 -11.02
CA ILE A 72 1.48 2.39 -10.35
C ILE A 72 1.61 2.53 -8.84
N ALA A 73 2.82 2.77 -8.34
CA ALA A 73 3.06 2.96 -6.91
C ALA A 73 2.29 4.17 -6.36
N GLU A 74 2.26 5.31 -7.05
CA GLU A 74 1.43 6.46 -6.65
C GLU A 74 -0.06 6.09 -6.59
N THR A 75 -0.54 5.33 -7.58
CA THR A 75 -1.93 4.89 -7.63
C THR A 75 -2.27 3.95 -6.47
N ILE A 76 -1.39 3.00 -6.16
CA ILE A 76 -1.54 2.08 -5.02
C ILE A 76 -1.54 2.87 -3.72
N SER A 77 -0.58 3.78 -3.53
CA SER A 77 -0.48 4.61 -2.32
C SER A 77 -1.75 5.44 -2.10
N ARG A 78 -2.25 6.08 -3.15
CA ARG A 78 -3.52 6.81 -3.11
C ARG A 78 -4.70 5.91 -2.77
N GLN A 79 -4.78 4.71 -3.36
CA GLN A 79 -5.83 3.75 -3.03
C GLN A 79 -5.73 3.28 -1.58
N ILE A 80 -4.53 3.12 -1.03
CA ILE A 80 -4.33 2.76 0.37
C ILE A 80 -4.82 3.86 1.31
N SER A 81 -4.61 5.12 0.92
CA SER A 81 -5.06 6.30 1.69
C SER A 81 -6.59 6.40 1.79
N LEU A 82 -7.32 5.83 0.83
CA LEU A 82 -8.78 5.83 0.80
C LEU A 82 -9.39 4.72 1.66
N LEU A 83 -8.57 3.85 2.24
CA LEU A 83 -9.03 2.73 3.03
C LEU A 83 -9.38 3.18 4.44
N PRO A 84 -10.38 2.55 5.08
CA PRO A 84 -10.54 2.75 6.50
C PRO A 84 -9.23 2.38 7.22
N PRO A 85 -8.89 3.07 8.32
CA PRO A 85 -7.70 2.75 9.10
C PRO A 85 -7.71 1.26 9.48
N GLN A 86 -6.70 0.53 9.00
CA GLN A 86 -6.63 -0.92 9.16
C GLN A 86 -6.28 -1.31 10.60
N PHE A 87 -5.57 -0.42 11.29
CA PHE A 87 -5.28 -0.51 12.71
C PHE A 87 -5.96 0.66 13.42
N LYS A 88 -7.16 0.42 13.93
CA LYS A 88 -7.72 1.32 14.95
C LYS A 88 -6.81 1.20 16.17
N GLY A 89 -6.32 2.34 16.68
CA GLY A 89 -5.81 2.38 18.04
C GLY A 89 -6.90 1.86 18.95
N GLY A 90 -6.77 0.60 19.37
CA GLY A 90 -7.58 0.07 20.44
C GLY A 90 -7.19 0.86 21.68
N LYS A 91 -7.95 1.91 22.01
CA LYS A 91 -8.18 2.11 23.43
C LYS A 91 -8.89 0.83 23.88
N PRO A 92 -8.36 0.05 24.85
CA PRO A 92 -9.24 -0.85 25.55
C PRO A 92 -10.41 0.02 26.03
N ALA A 93 -11.64 -0.42 25.78
CA ALA A 93 -12.76 0.13 26.52
C ALA A 93 -12.42 -0.12 28.00
N GLU A 94 -12.02 0.95 28.70
CA GLU A 94 -11.91 0.90 30.16
C GLU A 94 -13.27 0.45 30.68
N ALA A 95 -13.21 -0.61 31.48
CA ALA A 95 -14.33 -1.29 32.10
C ALA A 95 -14.97 -0.44 33.22
#